data_AF-A0A534IFY1-F1
#
_entry.id   AF-A0A534IFY1-F1
#
_cell.length_a   1.000
_cell.length_b   1.000
_cell.length_c   1.000
_cell.angle_alpha   90.00
_cell.angle_beta   90.00
_cell.angle_gamma   90.00
#
_symmetry.space_group_name_H-M   'P 1'
#
loop_
_entity.id
_entity.type
_entity.pdbx_description
1 polymer ?
#
loop_
_entity_poly.entity_id
_entity_poly.type
_entity_poly.pdbx_seq_one_letter_code
_entity_poly.pdbx_strand_id
1 'polypeptide(L)'
;ARYAFTGWSGDSTDVANATTIVMTAPKSATAVWETQYLLTIVSLYGTPQGGGWHAADGSVSVSVESTVTVNGTAYRFTGWTGGATSSSASFDVTMVGPKTLTANWEAVANQPQSGLGNLWVWLGLLAVIFFLIVLFFWRRRKREDEPVEESPQEPPPT
;
A
#
# COMPACT_ATOMS: atom_id res chain seq x y z
N ALA A 1 7.24 23.08 19.14
CA ALA A 1 7.40 22.20 20.31
C ALA A 1 6.59 22.78 21.47
N ARG A 2 6.28 21.97 22.49
CA ARG A 2 5.78 22.44 23.79
C ARG A 2 6.54 21.75 24.92
N TYR A 3 6.52 22.34 26.11
CA TYR A 3 6.96 21.67 27.34
C TYR A 3 5.74 21.21 28.12
N ALA A 4 5.67 19.92 28.44
CA ALA A 4 4.64 19.33 29.28
C ALA A 4 5.21 19.08 30.67
N PHE A 5 4.51 19.56 31.70
CA PHE A 5 4.89 19.27 33.08
C PHE A 5 4.72 17.77 33.34
N THR A 6 5.74 17.12 33.90
CA THR A 6 5.71 15.67 34.21
C THR A 6 5.69 15.39 35.69
N GLY A 7 6.16 16.32 36.53
CA GLY A 7 6.17 16.15 37.97
C GLY A 7 7.21 17.02 38.66
N TRP A 8 7.42 16.73 39.93
CA TRP A 8 8.45 17.33 40.76
C TRP A 8 9.61 16.36 41.01
N SER A 9 10.79 16.90 41.29
CA SER A 9 11.93 16.16 41.82
C SER A 9 12.59 16.91 42.99
N GLY A 10 13.45 16.21 43.75
CA GLY A 10 14.05 16.70 44.98
C GLY A 10 13.29 16.15 46.21
N ASP A 11 12.77 17.04 47.04
CA ASP A 11 12.00 16.71 48.25
C ASP A 11 10.51 16.40 47.98
N SER A 12 10.09 16.37 46.70
CA SER A 12 8.80 15.85 46.25
C SER A 12 8.99 15.06 44.95
N THR A 13 8.23 13.98 44.79
CA THR A 13 8.16 13.15 43.56
C THR A 13 6.75 13.12 43.00
N ASP A 14 5.95 14.12 43.34
CA ASP A 14 4.55 14.20 42.95
C ASP A 14 4.42 14.52 41.44
N VAL A 15 3.41 13.92 40.79
CA VAL A 15 3.11 14.13 39.37
C VAL A 15 2.02 15.18 39.18
N ALA A 16 1.34 15.58 40.26
CA ALA A 16 0.41 16.69 40.23
C ALA A 16 1.13 18.02 39.99
N ASN A 17 0.45 18.93 39.28
CA ASN A 17 0.93 20.28 39.03
C ASN A 17 1.08 21.14 40.30
N ALA A 18 0.53 20.67 41.42
CA ALA A 18 0.69 21.26 42.74
C ALA A 18 0.97 20.16 43.76
N THR A 19 1.88 20.43 44.69
CA THR A 19 2.25 19.52 45.77
C THR A 19 2.51 20.31 47.06
N THR A 20 2.40 19.64 48.21
CA THR A 20 2.66 20.26 49.52
C THR A 20 3.91 19.67 50.14
N ILE A 21 4.81 20.53 50.61
CA ILE A 21 6.05 20.12 51.28
C ILE A 21 6.07 20.70 52.68
N VAL A 22 6.20 19.84 53.68
CA VAL A 22 6.35 20.26 55.08
C VAL A 22 7.80 20.71 55.31
N MET A 23 7.97 21.97 55.71
CA MET A 23 9.28 22.58 55.94
C MET A 23 9.80 22.31 57.35
N THR A 24 10.42 21.14 57.55
CA THR A 24 11.13 20.78 58.80
C THR A 24 12.61 21.11 58.78
N ALA A 25 13.14 21.42 57.59
CA ALA A 25 14.52 21.77 57.29
C ALA A 25 14.54 22.48 55.91
N PRO A 26 15.68 23.01 55.44
CA PRO A 26 15.80 23.44 54.05
C PRO A 26 15.47 22.30 53.08
N LYS A 27 14.67 22.58 52.05
CA LYS A 27 14.18 21.62 51.06
C LYS A 27 14.26 22.21 49.65
N SER A 28 14.33 21.33 48.66
CA SER A 28 14.39 21.65 47.23
C SER A 28 13.23 20.99 46.48
N ALA A 29 12.60 21.73 45.58
CA ALA A 29 11.61 21.19 44.66
C ALA A 29 11.91 21.73 43.27
N THR A 30 12.08 20.84 42.32
CA THR A 30 12.38 21.19 40.92
C THR A 30 11.25 20.68 40.04
N ALA A 31 10.66 21.57 39.23
CA ALA A 31 9.67 21.18 38.24
C ALA A 31 10.36 20.45 37.08
N VAL A 32 9.87 19.26 36.75
CA VAL A 32 10.35 18.44 35.64
C VAL A 32 9.41 18.61 34.47
N TRP A 33 10.00 18.81 33.29
CA TRP A 33 9.29 19.06 32.05
C TRP A 33 9.79 18.13 30.96
N GLU A 34 8.90 17.68 30.10
CA GLU A 34 9.20 16.90 28.90
C GLU A 34 8.96 17.76 27.65
N THR A 35 9.88 17.68 26.69
CA THR A 35 9.66 18.28 25.36
C THR A 35 8.70 17.41 24.56
N GLN A 36 7.67 18.02 23.99
CA GLN A 36 6.71 17.33 23.12
C GLN A 36 6.63 18.02 21.75
N TYR A 37 6.40 17.20 20.72
CA TYR A 37 6.17 17.64 19.35
C TYR A 37 4.76 17.26 18.88
N LEU A 38 4.19 18.11 18.03
CA LEU A 38 2.87 17.89 17.45
C LEU A 38 3.00 17.04 16.19
N LEU A 39 2.23 15.95 16.13
CA LEU A 39 1.97 15.18 14.93
C LEU A 39 0.58 15.52 14.40
N THR A 40 0.52 16.14 13.24
CA THR A 40 -0.73 16.41 12.52
C THR A 40 -0.92 15.35 11.46
N ILE A 41 -2.11 14.74 11.40
CA ILE A 41 -2.44 13.77 10.36
C ILE A 41 -3.61 14.31 9.54
N VAL A 42 -3.42 14.32 8.22
CA VAL A 42 -4.41 14.75 7.24
C VAL A 42 -4.80 13.52 6.43
N SER A 43 -6.11 13.28 6.31
CA SER A 43 -6.63 12.24 5.44
C SER A 43 -7.94 12.69 4.82
N LEU A 44 -8.07 12.50 3.51
CA LEU A 44 -9.32 12.83 2.80
C LEU A 44 -10.42 11.81 3.12
N TYR A 45 -10.03 10.55 3.31
CA TYR A 45 -10.93 9.44 3.64
C TYR A 45 -10.39 8.63 4.82
N GLY A 46 -11.22 7.81 5.45
CA GLY A 46 -10.84 7.06 6.64
C GLY A 46 -10.61 7.93 7.87
N THR A 47 -10.30 7.30 8.99
CA THR A 47 -10.16 7.91 10.31
C THR A 47 -8.74 7.72 10.83
N PRO A 48 -7.80 8.64 10.52
CA PRO A 48 -6.41 8.47 10.93
C PRO A 48 -6.26 8.46 12.46
N GLN A 49 -5.38 7.59 12.95
CA GLN A 49 -5.03 7.45 14.37
C GLN A 49 -3.56 7.83 14.59
N GLY A 50 -3.23 8.22 15.83
CA GLY A 50 -1.87 8.58 16.24
C GLY A 50 -1.54 10.07 16.15
N GLY A 51 -2.49 10.93 15.76
CA GLY A 51 -2.30 12.39 15.80
C GLY A 51 -2.23 12.94 17.23
N GLY A 52 -1.67 14.14 17.39
CA GLY A 52 -1.60 14.84 18.67
C GLY A 52 -0.19 15.14 19.16
N TRP A 53 -0.08 15.47 20.43
CA TRP A 53 1.19 15.82 21.06
C TRP A 53 1.86 14.59 21.66
N HIS A 54 3.12 14.39 21.31
CA HIS A 54 3.90 13.21 21.70
C HIS A 54 5.27 13.60 22.22
N ALA A 55 5.84 12.78 23.09
CA ALA A 55 7.18 12.97 23.64
C ALA A 55 8.23 13.09 22.52
N ALA A 56 9.19 14.01 22.70
CA ALA A 56 10.36 14.09 21.84
C ALA A 56 11.11 12.76 21.85
N ASP A 57 11.62 12.35 20.69
CA ASP A 57 12.30 11.08 20.44
C ASP A 57 11.45 9.82 20.68
N GLY A 58 10.17 9.99 21.06
CA GLY A 58 9.20 8.91 21.19
C GLY A 58 8.78 8.32 19.84
N SER A 59 8.42 7.03 19.86
CA SER A 59 7.83 6.33 18.72
C SER A 59 6.31 6.33 18.83
N VAL A 60 5.62 6.75 17.76
CA VAL A 60 4.17 6.84 17.70
C VAL A 60 3.65 5.92 16.60
N SER A 61 2.70 5.06 16.93
CA SER A 61 2.03 4.22 15.93
C SER A 61 0.94 5.02 15.22
N VAL A 62 1.09 5.16 13.91
CA VAL A 62 0.16 5.86 13.03
C VAL A 62 -0.58 4.86 12.18
N SER A 63 -1.89 4.98 12.08
CA SER A 63 -2.69 4.08 11.26
C SER A 63 -3.89 4.75 10.61
N VAL A 64 -4.35 4.14 9.51
CA VAL A 64 -5.62 4.44 8.85
C VAL A 64 -6.16 3.14 8.24
N GLU A 65 -7.44 3.11 7.88
CA GLU A 65 -8.05 1.97 7.21
C GLU A 65 -7.41 1.74 5.84
N SER A 66 -7.18 0.48 5.45
CA SER A 66 -6.62 0.18 4.13
C SER A 66 -7.58 0.46 2.97
N THR A 67 -8.89 0.42 3.25
CA THR A 67 -9.96 0.65 2.28
C THR A 67 -11.17 1.26 2.96
N VAL A 68 -11.83 2.20 2.28
CA VAL A 68 -13.04 2.88 2.75
C VAL A 68 -14.00 3.11 1.60
N THR A 69 -15.30 3.04 1.87
CA THR A 69 -16.34 3.31 0.86
C THR A 69 -17.07 4.58 1.24
N VAL A 70 -17.04 5.57 0.34
CA VAL A 70 -17.70 6.86 0.53
C VAL A 70 -18.61 7.10 -0.68
N ASN A 71 -19.91 7.28 -0.43
CA ASN A 71 -20.91 7.53 -1.47
C ASN A 71 -20.89 6.50 -2.62
N GLY A 72 -20.68 5.23 -2.31
CA GLY A 72 -20.66 4.13 -3.29
C GLY A 72 -19.36 4.00 -4.09
N THR A 73 -18.38 4.88 -3.88
CA THR A 73 -17.02 4.71 -4.42
C THR A 73 -16.12 4.14 -3.34
N ALA A 74 -15.45 3.02 -3.64
CA ALA A 74 -14.42 2.47 -2.78
C ALA A 74 -13.09 3.18 -3.05
N TYR A 75 -12.36 3.50 -1.99
CA TYR A 75 -11.02 4.07 -2.04
C TYR A 75 -10.07 3.13 -1.32
N ARG A 76 -8.89 2.95 -1.90
CA ARG A 76 -7.80 2.17 -1.33
C ARG A 76 -6.67 3.11 -0.94
N PHE A 77 -6.17 2.92 0.27
CA PHE A 77 -4.99 3.61 0.75
C PHE A 77 -3.77 3.23 -0.10
N THR A 78 -2.97 4.20 -0.52
CA THR A 78 -1.78 3.99 -1.36
C THR A 78 -0.47 4.31 -0.66
N GLY A 79 -0.50 5.15 0.38
CA GLY A 79 0.70 5.47 1.14
C GLY A 79 0.60 6.77 1.93
N TRP A 80 1.48 6.89 2.92
CA TRP A 80 1.71 8.09 3.70
C TRP A 80 2.79 8.96 3.04
N THR A 81 2.63 10.28 3.13
CA THR A 81 3.61 11.29 2.68
C THR A 81 3.74 12.44 3.67
N GLY A 82 4.75 13.30 3.49
CA GLY A 82 5.01 14.45 4.35
C GLY A 82 6.20 14.23 5.28
N GLY A 83 5.98 14.38 6.60
CA GLY A 83 7.01 14.26 7.63
C GLY A 83 7.58 12.85 7.85
N ALA A 84 6.97 11.85 7.23
CA ALA A 84 7.44 10.48 7.04
C ALA A 84 6.69 9.85 5.85
N THR A 85 7.25 8.79 5.27
CA THR A 85 6.65 8.05 4.14
C THR A 85 6.53 6.57 4.48
N SER A 86 5.42 5.96 4.08
CA SER A 86 5.20 4.52 4.25
C SER A 86 4.15 4.04 3.25
N SER A 87 4.31 2.85 2.69
CA SER A 87 3.28 2.19 1.88
C SER A 87 2.29 1.37 2.73
N SER A 88 2.62 1.14 4.01
CA SER A 88 1.74 0.43 4.94
C SER A 88 0.72 1.40 5.55
N ALA A 89 -0.53 0.97 5.64
CA ALA A 89 -1.59 1.73 6.28
C ALA A 89 -1.31 1.97 7.78
N SER A 90 -0.51 1.12 8.40
CA SER A 90 0.00 1.27 9.78
C SER A 90 1.52 1.25 9.81
N PHE A 91 2.15 2.21 10.50
CA PHE A 91 3.59 2.29 10.69
C PHE A 91 3.97 3.18 11.87
N ASP A 92 5.20 3.02 12.38
CA ASP A 92 5.70 3.81 13.49
C ASP A 92 6.51 5.02 13.01
N VAL A 93 6.35 6.15 13.70
CA VAL A 93 7.04 7.42 13.41
C VAL A 93 7.74 7.93 14.66
N THR A 94 9.03 8.22 14.53
CA THR A 94 9.82 8.85 15.61
C THR A 94 9.65 10.37 15.60
N MET A 95 9.35 10.94 16.76
CA MET A 95 9.07 12.36 16.95
C MET A 95 10.34 13.16 17.27
N VAL A 96 11.18 13.36 16.26
CA VAL A 96 12.38 14.23 16.33
C VAL A 96 12.07 15.72 16.10
N GLY A 97 10.80 16.06 15.87
CA GLY A 97 10.32 17.40 15.57
C GLY A 97 8.82 17.38 15.23
N PRO A 98 8.17 18.55 15.07
CA PRO A 98 6.80 18.62 14.60
C PRO A 98 6.69 18.01 13.20
N LYS A 99 5.66 17.21 12.95
CA LYS A 99 5.46 16.51 11.67
C LYS A 99 4.02 16.63 11.21
N THR A 100 3.85 16.67 9.89
CA THR A 100 2.55 16.55 9.24
C THR A 100 2.58 15.35 8.30
N LEU A 101 1.65 14.42 8.48
CA LEU A 101 1.49 13.25 7.62
C LEU A 101 0.21 13.38 6.80
N THR A 102 0.27 12.96 5.56
CA THR A 102 -0.89 12.92 4.65
C THR A 102 -1.10 11.50 4.15
N ALA A 103 -2.29 10.95 4.37
CA ALA A 103 -2.71 9.68 3.77
C ALA A 103 -3.18 9.90 2.34
N ASN A 104 -2.61 9.12 1.42
CA ASN A 104 -2.98 9.14 0.01
C ASN A 104 -3.91 7.98 -0.32
N TRP A 105 -4.83 8.25 -1.24
CA TRP A 105 -5.91 7.35 -1.58
C TRP A 105 -6.11 7.31 -3.09
N GLU A 106 -6.50 6.16 -3.59
CA GLU A 106 -6.87 5.94 -4.99
C GLU A 106 -8.27 5.35 -5.05
N ALA A 107 -9.11 5.85 -5.94
CA ALA A 107 -10.42 5.25 -6.19
C ALA A 107 -10.23 3.85 -6.78
N VAL A 108 -10.85 2.85 -6.15
CA VAL A 108 -10.92 1.51 -6.69
C VAL A 108 -11.93 1.54 -7.83
N ALA A 109 -11.43 1.51 -9.06
CA ALA A 109 -12.30 1.36 -10.22
C ALA A 109 -13.04 0.03 -10.09
N ASN A 110 -14.36 0.11 -9.90
CA ASN A 110 -15.24 -1.01 -10.19
C ASN A 110 -15.14 -1.20 -11.71
N GLN A 111 -14.19 -2.01 -12.18
CA GLN A 111 -14.23 -2.50 -13.55
C GLN A 111 -15.59 -3.19 -13.66
N PRO A 112 -16.54 -2.72 -14.48
CA PRO A 112 -17.63 -3.60 -14.84
C PRO A 112 -16.95 -4.82 -15.45
N GLN A 113 -17.13 -5.99 -14.87
CA GLN A 113 -16.97 -7.25 -15.60
C GLN A 113 -18.03 -7.26 -16.72
N SER A 114 -17.94 -6.33 -17.68
CA SER A 114 -18.53 -6.56 -18.99
C SER A 114 -17.83 -7.81 -19.49
N GLY A 115 -18.57 -8.89 -19.71
CA GLY A 115 -18.09 -10.25 -19.99
C GLY A 115 -17.26 -10.43 -21.27
N LEU A 116 -16.55 -9.40 -21.70
CA LEU A 116 -15.70 -9.31 -22.89
C LEU A 116 -14.41 -8.52 -22.59
N GLY A 117 -13.92 -8.55 -21.34
CA GLY A 117 -12.60 -8.01 -20.99
C GLY A 117 -11.53 -8.72 -21.84
N ASN A 118 -11.04 -8.03 -22.86
CA ASN A 118 -10.11 -8.50 -23.90
C ASN A 118 -10.72 -9.13 -25.16
N LEU A 119 -11.67 -8.46 -25.82
CA LEU A 119 -12.03 -8.75 -27.23
C LEU A 119 -10.80 -8.85 -28.15
N TRP A 120 -9.74 -8.07 -27.91
CA TRP A 120 -8.49 -8.15 -28.66
C TRP A 120 -7.74 -9.47 -28.49
N VAL A 121 -7.81 -10.10 -27.30
CA VAL A 121 -7.21 -11.43 -27.07
C VAL A 121 -8.02 -12.50 -27.77
N TRP A 122 -9.36 -12.44 -27.71
CA TRP A 122 -10.23 -13.36 -28.43
C TRP A 122 -10.16 -13.20 -29.95
N LEU A 123 -10.08 -11.97 -30.45
CA LEU A 123 -9.84 -11.67 -31.87
C LEU A 123 -8.46 -12.19 -32.33
N GLY A 124 -7.44 -12.01 -31.50
CA GLY A 124 -6.11 -12.58 -31.75
C GLY A 124 -6.14 -14.12 -31.81
N LEU A 125 -6.84 -14.76 -30.87
CA LEU A 125 -7.02 -16.22 -30.83
C LEU A 125 -7.78 -16.75 -32.05
N LEU A 126 -8.87 -16.08 -32.45
CA LEU A 126 -9.64 -16.41 -33.65
C LEU A 126 -8.81 -16.26 -34.93
N ALA A 127 -8.01 -15.20 -35.05
CA ALA A 127 -7.12 -14.99 -36.20
C ALA A 127 -6.06 -16.09 -36.31
N VAL A 128 -5.47 -16.53 -35.18
CA VAL A 128 -4.50 -17.63 -35.14
C VAL A 128 -5.15 -18.96 -35.54
N ILE A 129 -6.35 -19.27 -35.03
CA ILE A 129 -7.08 -20.50 -35.39
C ILE A 129 -7.42 -20.50 -36.88
N PHE A 130 -7.92 -19.39 -37.41
CA PHE A 130 -8.20 -19.25 -38.84
C PHE A 130 -6.94 -19.46 -39.69
N PHE A 131 -5.82 -18.85 -39.30
CA PHE A 131 -4.54 -19.03 -39.98
C PHE A 131 -4.04 -20.48 -39.94
N LEU A 132 -4.18 -21.18 -38.80
CA LEU A 132 -3.84 -22.60 -38.66
C LEU A 132 -4.73 -23.50 -39.52
N ILE A 133 -6.03 -23.20 -39.63
CA ILE A 133 -6.96 -23.92 -40.52
C ILE A 133 -6.53 -23.73 -41.97
N VAL A 134 -6.27 -22.49 -42.39
CA VAL A 134 -5.79 -22.20 -43.75
C VAL A 134 -4.49 -22.94 -44.02
N LEU A 135 -3.51 -22.88 -43.10
CA LEU A 135 -2.25 -23.63 -43.22
C LEU A 135 -2.47 -25.14 -43.30
N PHE A 136 -3.39 -25.70 -42.52
CA PHE A 136 -3.71 -27.12 -42.54
C PHE A 136 -4.27 -27.54 -43.90
N PHE A 137 -5.22 -26.80 -44.44
CA PHE A 137 -5.79 -27.07 -45.77
C PHE A 137 -4.77 -26.83 -46.89
N TRP A 138 -3.93 -25.82 -46.77
CA TRP A 138 -2.86 -25.54 -47.74
C TRP A 138 -1.78 -26.63 -47.73
N ARG A 139 -1.45 -27.15 -46.54
CA ARG A 139 -0.49 -28.25 -46.38
C ARG A 139 -1.08 -29.60 -46.81
N ARG A 140 -2.40 -29.80 -46.69
CA ARG A 140 -3.07 -31.00 -47.19
C ARG A 140 -3.08 -31.04 -48.72
N ARG A 141 -3.44 -29.92 -49.37
CA ARG A 141 -3.47 -29.82 -50.84
C ARG A 141 -2.10 -30.09 -51.48
N LYS A 142 -1.01 -29.64 -50.86
CA LYS A 142 0.35 -29.89 -51.37
C LYS A 142 0.82 -31.34 -51.27
N ARG A 143 0.15 -32.20 -50.49
CA ARG A 143 0.51 -33.63 -50.37
C ARG A 143 -0.12 -34.48 -51.47
N GLU A 144 -1.06 -33.93 -52.24
CA GLU A 144 -1.71 -34.63 -53.34
C GLU A 144 -0.88 -34.59 -54.63
N ASP A 145 0.18 -33.78 -54.66
CA ASP A 145 1.04 -33.57 -55.83
C ASP A 145 2.38 -34.34 -55.77
N GLU A 146 2.58 -35.25 -54.81
CA GLU A 146 3.78 -36.10 -54.78
C GLU A 146 3.60 -37.24 -55.81
N PRO A 147 4.37 -37.27 -56.91
CA PRO A 147 4.22 -38.32 -57.92
C PRO A 147 4.63 -39.65 -57.30
N VAL A 148 3.77 -40.66 -57.45
CA VAL A 148 4.07 -42.03 -57.03
C VAL A 148 5.33 -42.47 -57.80
N GLU A 149 6.44 -42.62 -57.09
CA GLU A 149 7.68 -43.15 -57.67
C GLU A 149 7.41 -44.60 -58.13
N GLU A 150 7.28 -44.77 -59.45
CA GLU A 150 6.98 -46.05 -60.07
C GLU A 150 8.18 -46.99 -59.86
N SER A 151 7.98 -48.04 -59.08
CA SER A 151 8.99 -49.09 -58.85
C SER A 151 9.39 -49.73 -60.19
N PRO A 152 10.68 -49.94 -60.50
CA PRO A 152 11.11 -50.54 -61.76
C PRO A 152 10.43 -51.90 -61.98
N GLN A 153 9.65 -52.03 -63.06
CA GLN A 153 9.05 -53.29 -63.47
C GLN A 153 10.13 -54.20 -64.09
N GLU A 154 10.20 -55.44 -63.61
CA GLU A 154 11.06 -56.50 -64.13
C GLU A 154 10.48 -57.07 -65.44
N PRO A 155 11.28 -57.31 -66.50
CA PRO A 155 10.77 -57.81 -67.77
C PRO A 155 10.41 -59.31 -67.72
N PRO A 156 9.46 -59.78 -68.56
CA PRO A 156 8.91 -61.13 -68.48
C PRO A 156 9.87 -62.21 -69.03
N PRO A 157 9.72 -63.48 -68.59
CA PRO A 157 10.67 -64.54 -68.88
C PRO A 157 10.56 -65.04 -70.33
N THR A 158 11.68 -65.52 -70.87
CA THR A 158 11.75 -66.30 -72.13
C THR A 158 12.28 -67.69 -71.83
#